data_AF-A0A9P6SQH4-F1
#
_entry.id   AF-A0A9P6SQH4-F1
#
_cell.length_a   1.000
_cell.length_b   1.000
_cell.length_c   1.000
_cell.angle_alpha   90.00
_cell.angle_beta   90.00
_cell.angle_gamma   90.00
#
_symmetry.space_group_name_H-M   'P 1'
#
loop_
_entity.id
_entity.type
_entity.pdbx_description
1 polymer ?
#
loop_
_entity_poly.entity_id
_entity_poly.type
_entity_poly.pdbx_seq_one_letter_code
_entity_poly.pdbx_strand_id
1 'polypeptide(L)'
;MSFNSKHLVAAKVFCAQAKEFPTGGHTTYFLTTWLAYHQVLADFSYTPELHKHLKTTPQLPILDLQNRVIIGSLGCSMQVLQCISCVNQLTHTILQSPCGTIPAEFASIPQVLQIQLENLQQISGVVEDTASGRVDEARIINTAELYRLATLIYLHRSVLTTPSDSGIMKDLVSRSLHIIEEIGVCTSPWPIFMAACEVIGDDQRVRILDAVDKMQKERRIGNVEIMRNIIETVWKQVDLHPCPQGQMRVDWKSLVNMERQIPSFI
;
A
#
# COMPACT_ATOMS: atom_id res chain seq x y z
N MET A 1 -16.13 16.56 -14.08
CA MET A 1 -16.80 15.28 -14.40
C MET A 1 -15.71 14.23 -14.62
N SER A 2 -15.44 13.43 -13.59
CA SER A 2 -14.26 12.55 -13.52
C SER A 2 -14.50 11.22 -14.23
N PHE A 3 -13.70 10.93 -15.26
CA PHE A 3 -13.68 9.67 -15.99
C PHE A 3 -13.34 8.47 -15.07
N ASN A 4 -12.65 8.70 -13.94
CA ASN A 4 -12.24 7.67 -12.99
C ASN A 4 -13.39 7.10 -12.14
N SER A 5 -14.51 7.81 -11.99
CA SER A 5 -15.64 7.35 -11.16
C SER A 5 -16.44 6.21 -11.81
N LYS A 6 -16.51 6.16 -13.14
CA LYS A 6 -17.34 5.17 -13.85
C LYS A 6 -16.73 3.76 -13.84
N HIS A 7 -15.41 3.65 -13.96
CA HIS A 7 -14.71 2.38 -13.92
C HIS A 7 -14.81 1.71 -12.55
N LEU A 8 -14.71 2.48 -11.45
CA LEU A 8 -14.83 1.96 -10.10
C LEU A 8 -16.26 1.53 -9.74
N VAL A 9 -17.28 2.27 -10.22
CA VAL A 9 -18.68 1.87 -10.05
C VAL A 9 -18.99 0.61 -10.85
N ALA A 10 -18.51 0.52 -12.10
CA ALA A 10 -18.64 -0.70 -12.90
C ALA A 10 -17.94 -1.89 -12.23
N ALA A 11 -16.72 -1.69 -11.71
CA ALA A 11 -15.97 -2.67 -10.93
C ALA A 11 -16.75 -3.17 -9.69
N LYS A 12 -17.41 -2.26 -8.94
CA LYS A 12 -18.28 -2.63 -7.79
C LYS A 12 -19.53 -3.41 -8.21
N VAL A 13 -20.13 -3.08 -9.37
CA VAL A 13 -21.26 -3.85 -9.94
C VAL A 13 -20.78 -5.23 -10.38
N PHE A 14 -19.61 -5.33 -11.01
CA PHE A 14 -18.98 -6.60 -11.33
C PHE A 14 -18.64 -7.43 -10.09
N CYS A 15 -18.20 -6.83 -8.97
CA CYS A 15 -18.01 -7.55 -7.70
C CYS A 15 -19.30 -8.21 -7.20
N ALA A 16 -20.43 -7.50 -7.32
CA ALA A 16 -21.72 -8.00 -6.85
C ALA A 16 -22.20 -9.19 -7.70
N GLN A 17 -21.92 -9.15 -9.01
CA GLN A 17 -22.25 -10.20 -9.98
C GLN A 17 -21.22 -11.33 -10.03
N ALA A 18 -19.97 -11.11 -9.58
CA ALA A 18 -18.91 -12.11 -9.54
C ALA A 18 -19.27 -13.33 -8.65
N LYS A 19 -20.23 -13.15 -7.73
CA LYS A 19 -20.79 -14.23 -6.91
C LYS A 19 -21.63 -15.24 -7.71
N GLU A 20 -22.00 -14.92 -8.95
CA GLU A 20 -22.81 -15.77 -9.83
C GLU A 20 -21.98 -16.55 -10.87
N PHE A 21 -20.67 -16.31 -10.96
CA PHE A 21 -19.79 -17.05 -11.87
C PHE A 21 -19.38 -18.41 -11.28
N PRO A 22 -19.20 -19.46 -12.11
CA PRO A 22 -18.75 -20.76 -11.62
C PRO A 22 -17.42 -20.61 -10.86
N THR A 23 -17.43 -20.99 -9.60
CA THR A 23 -16.27 -21.08 -8.72
C THR A 23 -15.34 -22.18 -9.26
N GLY A 24 -14.20 -21.81 -9.86
CA GLY A 24 -13.17 -22.80 -10.21
C GLY A 24 -12.20 -22.47 -11.35
N GLY A 25 -12.37 -21.37 -12.09
CA GLY A 25 -11.48 -21.03 -13.22
C GLY A 25 -10.32 -20.10 -12.85
N HIS A 26 -9.15 -20.29 -13.48
CA HIS A 26 -8.00 -19.37 -13.41
C HIS A 26 -8.38 -17.91 -13.77
N THR A 27 -9.31 -17.72 -14.70
CA THR A 27 -9.85 -16.40 -15.07
C THR A 27 -10.63 -15.75 -13.94
N THR A 28 -11.48 -16.51 -13.23
CA THR A 28 -12.23 -16.00 -12.08
C THR A 28 -11.28 -15.58 -10.96
N TYR A 29 -10.28 -16.40 -10.66
CA TYR A 29 -9.25 -16.07 -9.66
C TYR A 29 -8.44 -14.83 -10.04
N PHE A 30 -8.02 -14.71 -11.30
CA PHE A 30 -7.33 -13.53 -11.79
C PHE A 30 -8.20 -12.27 -11.65
N LEU A 31 -9.45 -12.31 -12.09
CA LEU A 31 -10.35 -11.16 -12.02
C LEU A 31 -10.65 -10.74 -10.57
N THR A 32 -10.91 -11.69 -9.67
CA THR A 32 -11.19 -11.37 -8.27
C THR A 32 -9.99 -10.80 -7.55
N THR A 33 -8.80 -11.33 -7.80
CA THR A 33 -7.54 -10.84 -7.18
C THR A 33 -7.15 -9.47 -7.73
N TRP A 34 -7.27 -9.26 -9.04
CA TRP A 34 -7.04 -7.96 -9.67
C TRP A 34 -8.03 -6.90 -9.18
N LEU A 35 -9.31 -7.24 -9.08
CA LEU A 35 -10.34 -6.33 -8.60
C LEU A 35 -10.16 -5.98 -7.12
N ALA A 36 -9.77 -6.96 -6.29
CA ALA A 36 -9.40 -6.71 -4.91
C ALA A 36 -8.22 -5.74 -4.81
N TYR A 37 -7.19 -5.90 -5.65
CA TYR A 37 -6.02 -5.01 -5.67
C TYR A 37 -6.41 -3.57 -5.95
N HIS A 38 -7.20 -3.35 -7.01
CA HIS A 38 -7.69 -2.04 -7.39
C HIS A 38 -8.54 -1.41 -6.28
N GLN A 39 -9.46 -2.18 -5.69
CA GLN A 39 -10.33 -1.69 -4.64
C GLN A 39 -9.53 -1.28 -3.38
N VAL A 40 -8.59 -2.12 -2.95
CA VAL A 40 -7.78 -1.85 -1.75
C VAL A 40 -6.89 -0.63 -1.92
N LEU A 41 -6.24 -0.46 -3.06
CA LEU A 41 -5.41 0.73 -3.30
C LEU A 41 -6.25 1.98 -3.58
N ALA A 42 -7.43 1.85 -4.16
CA ALA A 42 -8.37 2.96 -4.25
C ALA A 42 -8.82 3.42 -2.85
N ASP A 43 -9.17 2.48 -1.96
CA ASP A 43 -9.57 2.78 -0.58
C ASP A 43 -8.43 3.45 0.21
N PHE A 44 -7.18 3.06 -0.04
CA PHE A 44 -6.03 3.78 0.48
C PHE A 44 -5.99 5.24 0.02
N SER A 45 -6.25 5.50 -1.26
CA SER A 45 -6.21 6.85 -1.83
C SER A 45 -7.41 7.72 -1.44
N TYR A 46 -8.49 7.18 -0.91
CA TYR A 46 -9.70 7.97 -0.67
C TYR A 46 -9.74 8.67 0.70
N THR A 47 -10.57 9.72 0.77
CA THR A 47 -10.79 10.52 1.98
C THR A 47 -12.02 10.04 2.77
N PRO A 48 -12.14 10.43 4.06
CA PRO A 48 -13.29 10.11 4.89
C PRO A 48 -14.62 10.61 4.34
N GLU A 49 -14.65 11.75 3.63
CA GLU A 49 -15.87 12.34 3.06
C GLU A 49 -16.49 11.43 2.02
N LEU A 50 -15.66 10.82 1.16
CA LEU A 50 -16.11 9.86 0.15
C LEU A 50 -16.56 8.53 0.79
N HIS A 51 -16.08 8.24 2.01
CA HIS A 51 -16.38 7.03 2.77
C HIS A 51 -17.53 7.16 3.77
N LYS A 52 -18.18 8.33 3.89
CA LYS A 52 -19.27 8.58 4.87
C LYS A 52 -20.42 7.56 4.82
N HIS A 53 -20.61 6.87 3.69
CA HIS A 53 -21.68 5.89 3.50
C HIS A 53 -21.21 4.42 3.52
N LEU A 54 -19.90 4.17 3.57
CA LEU A 54 -19.35 2.81 3.60
C LEU A 54 -19.04 2.42 5.05
N LYS A 55 -19.98 1.73 5.70
CA LYS A 55 -19.71 1.04 6.96
C LYS A 55 -18.84 -0.18 6.66
N THR A 56 -17.53 -0.03 6.80
CA THR A 56 -16.58 -1.14 6.69
C THR A 56 -16.08 -1.50 8.08
N THR A 57 -16.24 -2.78 8.43
CA THR A 57 -15.75 -3.33 9.70
C THR A 57 -14.33 -3.85 9.49
N PRO A 58 -13.36 -3.50 10.34
CA PRO A 58 -12.03 -4.09 10.30
C PRO A 58 -12.07 -5.62 10.28
N GLN A 59 -11.45 -6.25 9.28
CA GLN A 59 -11.33 -7.71 9.15
C GLN A 59 -9.87 -8.11 9.13
N LEU A 60 -9.50 -9.09 9.97
CA LEU A 60 -8.17 -9.69 9.92
C LEU A 60 -8.00 -10.53 8.63
N PRO A 61 -6.78 -10.61 8.08
CA PRO A 61 -6.50 -11.40 6.90
C PRO A 61 -6.73 -12.90 7.16
N ILE A 62 -7.12 -13.62 6.10
CA ILE A 62 -7.37 -15.06 6.17
C ILE A 62 -6.03 -15.80 6.13
N LEU A 63 -5.75 -16.57 7.18
CA LEU A 63 -4.51 -17.35 7.33
C LEU A 63 -4.59 -18.66 6.54
N ASP A 64 -4.38 -18.57 5.22
CA ASP A 64 -4.30 -19.71 4.31
C ASP A 64 -2.96 -19.71 3.56
N LEU A 65 -2.40 -20.89 3.33
CA LEU A 65 -1.19 -21.07 2.50
C LEU A 65 -1.42 -20.57 1.08
N GLN A 66 -2.61 -20.75 0.51
CA GLN A 66 -2.91 -20.24 -0.83
C GLN A 66 -2.87 -18.70 -0.89
N ASN A 67 -3.26 -18.03 0.19
CA ASN A 67 -3.19 -16.57 0.28
C ASN A 67 -1.76 -16.05 0.47
N ARG A 68 -0.79 -16.91 0.78
CA ARG A 68 0.64 -16.56 0.87
C ARG A 68 1.35 -16.60 -0.47
N VAL A 69 0.76 -17.23 -1.49
CA VAL A 69 1.36 -17.31 -2.82
C VAL A 69 1.37 -15.92 -3.46
N ILE A 70 2.53 -15.51 -3.99
CA ILE A 70 2.71 -14.23 -4.67
C ILE A 70 1.92 -14.28 -5.97
N ILE A 71 1.05 -13.29 -6.16
CA ILE A 71 0.29 -13.13 -7.39
C ILE A 71 1.12 -12.21 -8.29
N GLY A 72 1.77 -12.78 -9.30
CA GLY A 72 2.75 -12.07 -10.14
C GLY A 72 2.23 -10.78 -10.78
N SER A 73 0.94 -10.72 -11.13
CA SER A 73 0.30 -9.51 -11.68
C SER A 73 0.12 -8.38 -10.66
N LEU A 74 0.16 -8.68 -9.36
CA LEU A 74 -0.03 -7.71 -8.27
C LEU A 74 1.28 -7.35 -7.59
N GLY A 75 2.29 -8.24 -7.68
CA GLY A 75 3.58 -8.10 -7.02
C GLY A 75 3.60 -8.52 -5.55
N CYS A 76 2.46 -8.91 -4.97
CA CYS A 76 2.35 -9.43 -3.60
C CYS A 76 1.30 -10.54 -3.51
N SER A 77 1.21 -11.17 -2.34
CA SER A 77 0.22 -12.20 -2.03
C SER A 77 -1.13 -11.59 -1.64
N MET A 78 -2.20 -12.39 -1.72
CA MET A 78 -3.54 -11.97 -1.28
C MET A 78 -3.56 -11.65 0.22
N GLN A 79 -2.76 -12.33 1.03
CA GLN A 79 -2.69 -12.08 2.47
C GLN A 79 -2.14 -10.68 2.76
N VAL A 80 -1.09 -10.23 2.06
CA VAL A 80 -0.58 -8.86 2.21
C VAL A 80 -1.64 -7.85 1.79
N LEU A 81 -2.35 -8.10 0.69
CA LEU A 81 -3.41 -7.21 0.23
C LEU A 81 -4.56 -7.09 1.24
N GLN A 82 -4.94 -8.21 1.88
CA GLN A 82 -5.90 -8.21 2.98
C GLN A 82 -5.39 -7.44 4.21
N CYS A 83 -4.08 -7.49 4.50
CA CYS A 83 -3.49 -6.66 5.55
C CYS A 83 -3.64 -5.17 5.22
N ILE A 84 -3.33 -4.74 3.99
CA ILE A 84 -3.52 -3.33 3.55
C ILE A 84 -4.98 -2.91 3.71
N SER A 85 -5.91 -3.77 3.29
CA SER A 85 -7.35 -3.55 3.46
C SER A 85 -7.74 -3.37 4.93
N CYS A 86 -7.21 -4.21 5.82
CA CYS A 86 -7.44 -4.09 7.26
C CYS A 86 -6.92 -2.75 7.82
N VAL A 87 -5.72 -2.31 7.42
CA VAL A 87 -5.18 -1.00 7.84
C VAL A 87 -6.04 0.15 7.32
N ASN A 88 -6.54 0.08 6.07
CA ASN A 88 -7.49 1.07 5.56
C ASN A 88 -8.75 1.13 6.45
N GLN A 89 -9.35 -0.02 6.74
CA GLN A 89 -10.56 -0.10 7.56
C GLN A 89 -10.34 0.45 8.97
N LEU A 90 -9.24 0.09 9.63
CA LEU A 90 -8.85 0.64 10.94
C LEU A 90 -8.70 2.16 10.88
N THR A 91 -8.01 2.68 9.86
CA THR A 91 -7.81 4.11 9.67
C THR A 91 -9.16 4.82 9.50
N HIS A 92 -10.08 4.26 8.72
CA HIS A 92 -11.44 4.81 8.59
C HIS A 92 -12.22 4.78 9.90
N THR A 93 -12.14 3.68 10.66
CA THR A 93 -12.79 3.57 11.96
C THR A 93 -12.26 4.61 12.95
N ILE A 94 -10.94 4.84 12.98
CA ILE A 94 -10.31 5.88 13.80
C ILE A 94 -10.83 7.27 13.41
N LEU A 95 -10.92 7.57 12.12
CA LEU A 95 -11.37 8.89 11.63
C LEU A 95 -12.86 9.15 11.88
N GLN A 96 -13.69 8.10 11.97
CA GLN A 96 -15.12 8.21 12.31
C GLN A 96 -15.38 8.18 13.82
N SER A 97 -14.39 7.79 14.63
CA SER A 97 -14.48 7.72 16.08
C SER A 97 -14.50 9.13 16.68
N PRO A 98 -15.42 9.45 17.61
CA PRO A 98 -15.48 10.77 18.27
C PRO A 98 -14.17 11.15 18.97
N CYS A 99 -13.41 10.17 19.46
CA CYS A 99 -12.16 10.38 20.16
C CYS A 99 -10.93 10.35 19.24
N GLY A 100 -11.10 10.04 17.94
CA GLY A 100 -9.97 9.81 17.05
C GLY A 100 -9.11 8.60 17.45
N THR A 101 -9.71 7.62 18.14
CA THR A 101 -9.05 6.39 18.61
C THR A 101 -9.81 5.16 18.15
N ILE A 102 -9.12 4.01 18.16
CA ILE A 102 -9.72 2.72 17.81
C ILE A 102 -10.80 2.37 18.84
N PRO A 103 -12.03 2.02 18.40
CA PRO A 103 -13.07 1.51 19.28
C PRO A 103 -12.65 0.23 20.03
N ALA A 104 -13.19 0.04 21.24
CA ALA A 104 -12.78 -1.04 22.13
C ALA A 104 -12.97 -2.43 21.51
N GLU A 105 -13.99 -2.61 20.67
CA GLU A 105 -14.29 -3.86 19.98
C GLU A 105 -13.20 -4.27 18.96
N PHE A 106 -12.38 -3.33 18.50
CA PHE A 106 -11.30 -3.58 17.53
C PHE A 106 -9.90 -3.39 18.14
N ALA A 107 -9.80 -3.18 19.46
CA ALA A 107 -8.56 -2.79 20.13
C ALA A 107 -7.41 -3.81 19.97
N SER A 108 -7.71 -5.09 19.74
CA SER A 108 -6.71 -6.16 19.57
C SER A 108 -6.21 -6.33 18.13
N ILE A 109 -6.96 -5.83 17.14
CA ILE A 109 -6.67 -6.05 15.72
C ILE A 109 -5.30 -5.50 15.32
N PRO A 110 -4.88 -4.28 15.72
CA PRO A 110 -3.58 -3.73 15.33
C PRO A 110 -2.40 -4.62 15.75
N GLN A 111 -2.41 -5.14 16.99
CA GLN A 111 -1.34 -5.98 17.51
C GLN A 111 -1.32 -7.34 16.82
N VAL A 112 -2.49 -7.95 16.59
CA VAL A 112 -2.58 -9.22 15.85
C VAL A 112 -2.08 -9.04 14.41
N LEU A 113 -2.49 -7.95 13.76
CA LEU A 113 -2.08 -7.65 12.39
C LEU A 113 -0.57 -7.37 12.29
N GLN A 114 0.00 -6.66 13.27
CA GLN A 114 1.44 -6.44 13.37
C GLN A 114 2.20 -7.77 13.46
N ILE A 115 1.84 -8.64 14.40
CA ILE A 115 2.47 -9.96 14.58
C ILE A 115 2.35 -10.79 13.29
N GLN A 116 1.18 -10.77 12.63
CA GLN A 116 0.99 -11.48 11.37
C GLN A 116 1.90 -10.94 10.27
N LEU A 117 1.96 -9.62 10.10
CA LEU A 117 2.83 -9.00 9.10
C LEU A 117 4.30 -9.28 9.38
N GLU A 118 4.77 -9.16 10.62
CA GLU A 118 6.16 -9.41 11.02
C GLU A 118 6.63 -10.83 10.66
N ASN A 119 5.75 -11.82 10.83
CA ASN A 119 6.01 -13.23 10.59
C ASN A 119 5.58 -13.73 9.19
N LEU A 120 4.99 -12.86 8.36
CA LEU A 120 4.46 -13.25 7.06
C LEU A 120 5.59 -13.49 6.06
N GLN A 121 5.71 -14.73 5.61
CA GLN A 121 6.53 -15.12 4.46
C GLN A 121 5.63 -15.39 3.26
N GLN A 122 5.92 -14.71 2.15
CA GLN A 122 5.23 -14.91 0.88
C GLN A 122 5.94 -15.99 0.06
N ILE A 123 5.17 -16.81 -0.65
CA ILE A 123 5.66 -17.98 -1.38
C ILE A 123 5.73 -17.63 -2.86
N SER A 124 6.90 -17.79 -3.47
CA SER A 124 7.06 -17.71 -4.93
C SER A 124 6.32 -18.89 -5.57
N GLY A 125 5.31 -18.61 -6.39
CA GLY A 125 4.57 -19.63 -7.15
C GLY A 125 5.21 -19.98 -8.49
N VAL A 126 6.41 -19.44 -8.78
CA VAL A 126 7.12 -19.69 -10.04
C VAL A 126 7.70 -21.09 -9.99
N VAL A 127 7.15 -21.99 -10.81
CA VAL A 127 7.82 -23.25 -11.15
C VAL A 127 8.94 -22.90 -12.13
N GLU A 128 10.18 -23.28 -11.85
CA GLU A 128 11.32 -23.10 -12.77
C GLU A 128 11.03 -23.81 -14.11
N ASP A 129 10.43 -23.09 -15.06
CA ASP A 129 10.30 -23.59 -16.42
C ASP A 129 11.54 -23.19 -17.22
N THR A 130 12.45 -24.15 -17.39
CA THR A 130 13.74 -24.03 -18.11
C THR A 130 13.64 -23.46 -19.53
N ALA A 131 12.42 -23.30 -20.09
CA ALA A 131 12.16 -22.78 -21.42
C ALA A 131 11.79 -21.28 -21.49
N SER A 132 11.41 -20.64 -20.38
CA SER A 132 11.13 -19.20 -20.35
C SER A 132 12.30 -18.45 -19.73
N GLY A 133 12.83 -17.43 -20.40
CA GLY A 133 13.99 -16.68 -19.93
C GLY A 133 13.85 -16.29 -18.47
N ARG A 134 14.87 -16.59 -17.65
CA ARG A 134 14.88 -16.49 -16.17
C ARG A 134 13.93 -15.39 -15.69
N VAL A 135 12.75 -15.79 -15.25
CA VAL A 135 11.91 -14.93 -14.42
C VAL A 135 12.78 -14.56 -13.24
N ASP A 136 13.00 -13.26 -13.04
CA ASP A 136 13.85 -12.75 -11.97
C ASP A 136 13.13 -12.98 -10.63
N GLU A 137 13.24 -14.19 -10.11
CA GLU A 137 12.62 -14.63 -8.87
C GLU A 137 13.04 -13.74 -7.70
N ALA A 138 14.30 -13.31 -7.68
CA ALA A 138 14.80 -12.36 -6.69
C ALA A 138 14.00 -11.05 -6.76
N ARG A 139 13.77 -10.49 -7.94
CA ARG A 139 12.92 -9.30 -8.11
C ARG A 139 11.46 -9.54 -7.70
N ILE A 140 10.89 -10.71 -7.95
CA ILE A 140 9.52 -11.05 -7.51
C ILE A 140 9.44 -11.06 -5.99
N ILE A 141 10.36 -11.78 -5.33
CA ILE A 141 10.43 -11.89 -3.87
C ILE A 141 10.67 -10.52 -3.25
N ASN A 142 11.61 -9.74 -3.80
CA ASN A 142 11.92 -8.39 -3.33
C ASN A 142 10.73 -7.43 -3.49
N THR A 143 10.01 -7.50 -4.61
CA THR A 143 8.78 -6.69 -4.79
C THR A 143 7.73 -7.06 -3.75
N ALA A 144 7.53 -8.36 -3.51
CA ALA A 144 6.57 -8.84 -2.52
C ALA A 144 6.95 -8.41 -1.10
N GLU A 145 8.22 -8.54 -0.73
CA GLU A 145 8.73 -8.07 0.56
C GLU A 145 8.57 -6.56 0.72
N LEU A 146 8.79 -5.78 -0.34
CA LEU A 146 8.58 -4.34 -0.33
C LEU A 146 7.12 -3.97 -0.01
N TYR A 147 6.13 -4.69 -0.56
CA TYR A 147 4.72 -4.50 -0.17
C TYR A 147 4.48 -4.82 1.31
N ARG A 148 5.11 -5.88 1.84
CA ARG A 148 4.96 -6.25 3.26
C ARG A 148 5.53 -5.17 4.18
N LEU A 149 6.75 -4.66 3.88
CA LEU A 149 7.37 -3.56 4.62
C LEU A 149 6.57 -2.28 4.54
N ALA A 150 6.08 -1.91 3.35
CA ALA A 150 5.22 -0.76 3.17
C ALA A 150 3.91 -0.87 3.97
N THR A 151 3.36 -2.08 4.11
CA THR A 151 2.17 -2.33 4.94
C THR A 151 2.47 -2.17 6.43
N LEU A 152 3.64 -2.63 6.90
CA LEU A 152 4.11 -2.38 8.27
C LEU A 152 4.29 -0.89 8.55
N ILE A 153 4.94 -0.16 7.64
CA ILE A 153 5.08 1.31 7.71
C ILE A 153 3.69 1.95 7.81
N TYR A 154 2.76 1.53 6.95
CA TYR A 154 1.40 2.06 6.93
C TYR A 154 0.64 1.81 8.24
N LEU A 155 0.74 0.60 8.80
CA LEU A 155 0.15 0.24 10.09
C LEU A 155 0.74 1.08 11.22
N HIS A 156 2.07 1.15 11.29
CA HIS A 156 2.78 1.93 12.31
C HIS A 156 2.39 3.40 12.27
N ARG A 157 2.28 3.97 11.07
CA ARG A 157 2.01 5.39 10.90
C ARG A 157 0.55 5.75 11.14
N SER A 158 -0.37 4.96 10.60
CA SER A 158 -1.79 5.35 10.52
C SER A 158 -2.61 4.89 11.73
N VAL A 159 -2.19 3.80 12.37
CA VAL A 159 -2.96 3.13 13.42
C VAL A 159 -2.20 3.15 14.74
N LEU A 160 -0.92 2.75 14.75
CA LEU A 160 -0.10 2.69 15.97
C LEU A 160 0.58 4.01 16.32
N THR A 161 0.37 5.06 15.50
CA THR A 161 0.89 6.42 15.67
C THR A 161 2.39 6.50 16.02
N THR A 162 3.17 5.57 15.47
CA THR A 162 4.61 5.48 15.70
C THR A 162 5.34 6.68 15.07
N PRO A 163 6.22 7.37 15.81
CA PRO A 163 7.02 8.48 15.28
C PRO A 163 7.97 8.04 14.16
N SER A 164 8.19 8.91 13.17
CA SER A 164 9.06 8.64 12.03
C SER A 164 10.52 8.47 12.42
N ASP A 165 10.95 9.11 13.51
CA ASP A 165 12.32 9.04 14.05
C ASP A 165 12.56 7.84 14.97
N SER A 166 11.53 7.04 15.24
CA SER A 166 11.64 5.82 16.04
C SER A 166 12.58 4.79 15.39
N GLY A 167 13.21 3.95 16.20
CA GLY A 167 14.11 2.90 15.70
C GLY A 167 13.40 1.90 14.77
N ILE A 168 12.13 1.56 15.08
CA ILE A 168 11.32 0.65 14.26
C ILE A 168 11.05 1.25 12.88
N MET A 169 10.63 2.52 12.81
CA MET A 169 10.37 3.16 11.52
C MET A 169 11.64 3.31 10.69
N LYS A 170 12.75 3.71 11.32
CA LYS A 170 14.07 3.80 10.66
C LYS A 170 14.52 2.45 10.08
N ASP A 171 14.32 1.34 10.80
CA ASP A 171 14.63 -0.01 10.30
C ASP A 171 13.78 -0.37 9.08
N LEU A 172 12.46 -0.20 9.18
CA LEU A 172 11.52 -0.51 8.08
C LEU A 172 11.83 0.31 6.81
N VAL A 173 12.10 1.60 6.97
CA VAL A 173 12.49 2.49 5.86
C VAL A 173 13.83 2.08 5.28
N SER A 174 14.84 1.80 6.11
CA SER A 174 16.17 1.37 5.66
C SER A 174 16.11 0.08 4.84
N ARG A 175 15.36 -0.92 5.32
CA ARG A 175 15.14 -2.20 4.60
C ARG A 175 14.40 -1.98 3.29
N SER A 176 13.38 -1.11 3.28
CA SER A 176 12.64 -0.77 2.06
C SER A 176 13.56 -0.11 1.02
N LEU A 177 14.40 0.83 1.44
CA LEU A 177 15.37 1.50 0.56
C LEU A 177 16.41 0.54 -0.01
N HIS A 178 16.87 -0.44 0.77
CA HIS A 178 17.79 -1.46 0.29
C HIS A 178 17.14 -2.33 -0.80
N ILE A 179 15.92 -2.80 -0.57
CA ILE A 179 15.16 -3.60 -1.54
C ILE A 179 14.86 -2.81 -2.82
N ILE A 180 14.52 -1.52 -2.70
CA ILE A 180 14.28 -0.65 -3.86
C ILE A 180 15.52 -0.57 -4.76
N GLU A 181 16.71 -0.51 -4.19
CA GLU A 181 17.97 -0.51 -4.95
C GLU A 181 18.23 -1.86 -5.63
N GLU A 182 17.99 -2.96 -4.93
CA GLU A 182 18.19 -4.31 -5.47
C GLU A 182 17.23 -4.62 -6.64
N ILE A 183 15.99 -4.14 -6.57
CA ILE A 183 15.01 -4.27 -7.67
C ILE A 183 15.47 -3.50 -8.92
N GLY A 184 16.19 -2.40 -8.73
CA GLY A 184 16.65 -1.48 -9.78
C GLY A 184 15.53 -0.64 -10.39
N VAL A 185 14.54 -1.29 -11.01
CA VAL A 185 13.41 -0.64 -11.69
C VAL A 185 12.10 -1.15 -11.11
N CYS A 186 11.63 -0.46 -10.09
CA CYS A 186 10.39 -0.78 -9.41
C CYS A 186 9.18 -0.54 -10.33
N THR A 187 8.19 -1.44 -10.26
CA THR A 187 6.93 -1.35 -11.02
C THR A 187 5.72 -1.10 -10.15
N SER A 188 5.90 -1.08 -8.83
CA SER A 188 4.83 -0.90 -7.84
C SER A 188 5.00 0.46 -7.16
N PRO A 189 4.16 1.46 -7.48
CA PRO A 189 4.29 2.81 -6.92
C PRO A 189 3.94 2.88 -5.43
N TRP A 190 2.91 2.13 -4.99
CA TRP A 190 2.40 2.22 -3.61
C TRP A 190 3.47 1.93 -2.54
N PRO A 191 4.27 0.84 -2.63
CA PRO A 191 5.28 0.58 -1.62
C PRO A 191 6.38 1.64 -1.53
N ILE A 192 6.79 2.21 -2.67
CA ILE A 192 7.77 3.32 -2.69
C ILE A 192 7.18 4.55 -2.03
N PHE A 193 5.93 4.88 -2.36
CA PHE A 193 5.24 6.00 -1.75
C PHE A 193 5.20 5.91 -0.22
N MET A 194 4.88 4.72 0.31
CA MET A 194 4.85 4.49 1.75
C MET A 194 6.22 4.69 2.40
N ALA A 195 7.30 4.18 1.81
CA ALA A 195 8.65 4.40 2.33
C ALA A 195 9.09 5.87 2.19
N ALA A 196 8.77 6.50 1.05
CA ALA A 196 9.13 7.87 0.74
C ALA A 196 8.52 8.89 1.71
N CYS A 197 7.29 8.69 2.17
CA CYS A 197 6.67 9.57 3.14
C CYS A 197 7.36 9.57 4.51
N GLU A 198 8.20 8.56 4.81
CA GLU A 198 8.83 8.37 6.11
C GLU A 198 10.37 8.52 6.10
N VAL A 199 10.98 8.88 4.96
CA VAL A 199 12.41 9.21 4.94
C VAL A 199 12.68 10.56 5.60
N ILE A 200 13.77 10.63 6.37
CA ILE A 200 14.15 11.84 7.13
C ILE A 200 15.44 12.45 6.56
N GLY A 201 16.40 11.61 6.17
CA GLY A 201 17.71 12.08 5.70
C GLY A 201 17.75 12.42 4.21
N ASP A 202 18.54 13.42 3.84
CA ASP A 202 18.70 13.84 2.44
C ASP A 202 19.25 12.71 1.57
N ASP A 203 20.19 11.91 2.06
CA ASP A 203 20.69 10.73 1.33
C ASP A 203 19.58 9.73 0.99
N GLN A 204 18.64 9.53 1.91
CA GLN A 204 17.48 8.66 1.70
C GLN A 204 16.52 9.27 0.68
N ARG A 205 16.29 10.59 0.73
CA ARG A 205 15.47 11.33 -0.24
C ARG A 205 16.04 11.21 -1.65
N VAL A 206 17.37 11.33 -1.80
CA VAL A 206 18.06 11.15 -3.09
C VAL A 206 17.81 9.75 -3.65
N ARG A 207 17.93 8.70 -2.82
CA ARG A 207 17.65 7.31 -3.23
C ARG A 207 16.21 7.11 -3.68
N ILE A 208 15.24 7.69 -2.98
CA ILE A 208 13.83 7.66 -3.39
C ILE A 208 13.62 8.36 -4.73
N LEU A 209 14.19 9.57 -4.91
CA LEU A 209 14.03 10.31 -6.15
C LEU A 209 14.64 9.58 -7.35
N ASP A 210 15.80 8.94 -7.18
CA ASP A 210 16.40 8.12 -8.23
C ASP A 210 15.49 6.92 -8.61
N ALA A 211 14.91 6.24 -7.61
CA ALA A 211 13.97 5.15 -7.86
C ALA A 211 12.69 5.61 -8.58
N VAL A 212 12.14 6.77 -8.19
CA VAL A 212 10.97 7.39 -8.83
C VAL A 212 11.27 7.80 -10.26
N ASP A 213 12.43 8.39 -10.51
CA ASP A 213 12.87 8.80 -11.86
C ASP A 213 13.08 7.59 -12.77
N LYS A 214 13.67 6.49 -12.27
CA LYS A 214 13.80 5.22 -13.00
C LYS A 214 12.43 4.64 -13.34
N MET A 215 11.51 4.61 -12.37
CA MET A 215 10.13 4.15 -12.58
C MET A 215 9.42 4.97 -13.68
N GLN A 216 9.57 6.30 -13.68
CA GLN A 216 8.96 7.16 -14.70
C GLN A 216 9.56 6.93 -16.09
N LYS A 217 10.89 6.87 -16.20
CA LYS A 217 11.59 6.71 -17.48
C LYS A 217 11.29 5.37 -18.15
N GLU A 218 11.25 4.30 -17.38
CA GLU A 218 11.17 2.94 -17.93
C GLU A 218 9.75 2.39 -18.08
N ARG A 219 8.78 2.92 -17.32
CA ARG A 219 7.41 2.40 -17.33
C ARG A 219 6.37 3.40 -17.80
N ARG A 220 6.73 4.69 -17.97
CA ARG A 220 5.82 5.76 -18.40
C ARG A 220 4.51 5.77 -17.61
N ILE A 221 4.58 5.44 -16.32
CA ILE A 221 3.39 5.37 -15.45
C ILE A 221 2.94 6.81 -15.23
N GLY A 222 1.80 7.19 -15.83
CA GLY A 222 1.30 8.57 -15.83
C GLY A 222 1.05 9.17 -14.45
N ASN A 223 0.91 8.32 -13.43
CA ASN A 223 0.65 8.74 -12.04
C ASN A 223 1.93 8.96 -11.22
N VAL A 224 3.11 8.60 -11.73
CA VAL A 224 4.38 8.73 -10.99
C VAL A 224 4.73 10.20 -10.76
N GLU A 225 4.43 11.08 -11.70
CA GLU A 225 4.63 12.52 -11.53
C GLU A 225 3.76 13.08 -10.40
N ILE A 226 2.48 12.66 -10.33
CA ILE A 226 1.59 13.03 -9.23
C ILE A 226 2.16 12.53 -7.90
N MET A 227 2.55 11.25 -7.85
CA MET A 227 3.16 10.65 -6.67
C MET A 227 4.42 11.42 -6.22
N ARG A 228 5.32 11.76 -7.14
CA ARG A 228 6.55 12.53 -6.89
C ARG A 228 6.23 13.89 -6.28
N ASN A 229 5.25 14.61 -6.84
CA ASN A 229 4.82 15.92 -6.33
C ASN A 229 4.28 15.83 -4.90
N ILE A 230 3.53 14.76 -4.58
CA ILE A 230 3.02 14.54 -3.22
C ILE A 230 4.18 14.28 -2.26
N ILE A 231 5.11 13.40 -2.63
CA ILE A 231 6.30 13.07 -1.81
C ILE A 231 7.10 14.33 -1.50
N GLU A 232 7.43 15.13 -2.51
CA GLU A 232 8.19 16.37 -2.29
C GLU A 232 7.42 17.38 -1.45
N THR A 233 6.08 17.44 -1.59
CA THR A 233 5.25 18.33 -0.77
C THR A 233 5.25 17.89 0.70
N VAL A 234 5.16 16.59 0.96
CA VAL A 234 5.26 16.02 2.31
C VAL A 234 6.60 16.41 2.94
N TRP A 235 7.72 16.21 2.22
CA TRP A 235 9.05 16.59 2.72
C TRP A 235 9.16 18.08 3.01
N LYS A 236 8.70 18.95 2.10
CA LYS A 236 8.69 20.41 2.31
C LYS A 236 7.89 20.80 3.56
N GLN A 237 6.73 20.18 3.79
CA GLN A 237 5.90 20.47 4.96
C GLN A 237 6.57 20.04 6.27
N VAL A 238 7.25 18.88 6.27
CA VAL A 238 8.04 18.43 7.42
C VAL A 238 9.20 19.40 7.69
N ASP A 239 9.90 19.85 6.66
CA ASP A 239 11.08 20.73 6.79
C ASP A 239 10.73 22.15 7.24
N LEU A 240 9.59 22.69 6.78
CA LEU A 240 9.11 24.03 7.14
C LEU A 240 8.52 24.11 8.56
N HIS A 241 8.08 22.98 9.09
CA HIS A 241 7.50 22.88 10.43
C HIS A 241 8.27 21.87 11.28
N PRO A 242 9.55 22.16 11.62
CA PRO A 242 10.32 21.34 12.54
C PRO A 242 9.68 21.44 13.93
N CYS A 243 8.70 20.58 14.19
CA CYS A 243 8.08 20.49 15.50
C CYS A 243 9.16 20.10 16.51
N PRO A 244 9.30 20.79 17.65
CA PRO A 244 10.38 20.55 18.61
C PRO A 244 10.36 19.16 19.28
N GLN A 245 9.45 18.25 18.87
CA GLN A 245 9.27 16.91 19.46
C GLN A 245 8.97 15.80 18.43
N GLY A 246 9.28 15.97 17.13
CA GLY A 246 9.16 14.86 16.15
C GLY A 246 7.73 14.34 15.92
N GLN A 247 6.72 15.04 16.46
CA GLN A 247 5.36 14.52 16.63
C GLN A 247 4.40 14.98 15.52
N MET A 248 4.88 15.80 14.58
CA MET A 248 4.00 16.32 13.52
C MET A 248 3.69 15.22 12.51
N ARG A 249 2.43 14.76 12.57
CA ARG A 249 1.84 13.88 11.56
C ARG A 249 1.44 14.72 10.36
N VAL A 250 2.26 14.71 9.31
CA VAL A 250 1.84 15.24 8.02
C VAL A 250 0.92 14.21 7.37
N ASP A 251 -0.40 14.48 7.40
CA ASP A 251 -1.35 13.69 6.62
C ASP A 251 -1.22 14.10 5.16
N TRP A 252 -0.54 13.28 4.36
CA TRP A 252 -0.36 13.54 2.93
C TRP A 252 -1.71 13.73 2.21
N LYS A 253 -2.81 13.12 2.69
CA LYS A 253 -4.14 13.29 2.09
C LYS A 253 -4.67 14.72 2.25
N SER A 254 -4.27 15.41 3.32
CA SER A 254 -4.64 16.81 3.54
C SER A 254 -3.88 17.79 2.64
N LEU A 255 -2.74 17.36 2.10
CA LEU A 255 -1.86 18.19 1.26
C LEU A 255 -2.23 18.14 -0.23
N VAL A 256 -3.11 17.21 -0.61
CA VAL A 256 -3.46 16.95 -2.00
C VAL A 256 -4.87 17.45 -2.28
N ASN A 257 -5.05 18.15 -3.39
CA ASN A 257 -6.39 18.44 -3.89
C ASN A 257 -7.00 17.16 -4.46
N MET A 258 -7.69 16.42 -3.60
CA MET A 258 -8.31 15.13 -3.90
C MET A 258 -9.43 15.21 -4.94
N GLU A 259 -9.92 16.40 -5.30
CA GLU A 259 -10.90 16.57 -6.39
C GLU A 259 -10.24 16.59 -7.78
N ARG A 260 -8.95 16.92 -7.86
CA ARG A 260 -8.21 17.12 -9.12
C ARG A 260 -7.06 16.14 -9.33
N GLN A 261 -6.43 15.64 -8.27
CA GLN A 261 -5.17 14.87 -8.34
C GLN A 261 -5.13 13.70 -7.33
N ILE A 262 -6.08 12.76 -7.44
CA ILE A 262 -6.00 11.52 -6.65
C ILE A 262 -4.84 10.67 -7.19
N PRO A 263 -3.81 10.33 -6.38
CA PRO A 263 -2.79 9.42 -6.84
C PRO A 263 -3.40 8.04 -7.08
N SER A 264 -3.27 7.54 -8.31
CA SER A 264 -3.51 6.13 -8.62
C SER A 264 -2.19 5.39 -8.49
N PHE A 265 -2.15 4.46 -7.54
CA PHE A 265 -1.02 3.55 -7.34
C PHE A 265 -1.15 2.25 -8.14
N ILE A 266 -1.92 2.34 -9.21
CA ILE A 266 -2.28 1.28 -10.14
C ILE A 266 -1.86 1.70 -11.54
#